data_AF-A0A975GTZ5-F1
#
_entry.id   AF-A0A975GTZ5-F1
#
_cell.length_a   1.000
_cell.length_b   1.000
_cell.length_c   1.000
_cell.angle_alpha   90.00
_cell.angle_beta   90.00
_cell.angle_gamma   90.00
#
_symmetry.space_group_name_H-M   'P 1'
#
loop_
_entity.id
_entity.type
_entity.pdbx_description
1 polymer ?
#
loop_
_entity_poly.entity_id
_entity_poly.type
_entity_poly.pdbx_seq_one_letter_code
_entity_poly.pdbx_strand_id
1 'polypeptide(L)'
;MSVFKKEIETKRVIFNVRLDLAERLEKAKKDAKVFGKKLDTDNAIDNTLEKFLKKAEKRIAEMKKKKEKPLKTLDVKKTDSKIKTAKHDLHQENSGKSIKLIQPN
;
A
#
# COMPACT_ATOMS: atom_id res chain seq x y z
N MET A 1 -39.79 -28.07 -0.37
CA MET A 1 -39.28 -26.77 0.13
C MET A 1 -38.60 -27.02 1.46
N SER A 2 -37.27 -27.10 1.49
CA SER A 2 -36.55 -27.25 2.76
C SER A 2 -35.68 -26.01 2.97
N VAL A 3 -36.17 -25.11 3.82
CA VAL A 3 -35.41 -23.96 4.30
C VAL A 3 -34.68 -24.42 5.55
N PHE A 4 -33.69 -25.30 5.39
CA PHE A 4 -32.73 -25.54 6.47
C PHE A 4 -32.01 -24.22 6.72
N LYS A 5 -32.32 -23.55 7.83
CA LYS A 5 -31.52 -22.45 8.35
C LYS A 5 -30.11 -23.00 8.52
N LYS A 6 -29.15 -22.50 7.75
CA LYS A 6 -27.74 -22.78 7.99
C LYS A 6 -27.45 -22.38 9.44
N GLU A 7 -27.17 -23.35 10.29
CA GLU A 7 -26.73 -23.09 11.65
C GLU A 7 -25.42 -22.30 11.57
N ILE A 8 -25.39 -21.16 12.25
CA ILE A 8 -24.21 -20.31 12.29
C ILE A 8 -23.27 -20.95 13.31
N GLU A 9 -22.33 -21.76 12.84
CA GLU A 9 -21.24 -22.25 13.68
C GLU A 9 -20.37 -21.07 14.12
N THR A 10 -20.27 -20.87 15.43
CA THR A 10 -19.41 -19.83 16.02
C THR A 10 -18.19 -20.47 16.67
N LYS A 11 -17.01 -19.91 16.41
CA LYS A 11 -15.75 -20.31 17.05
C LYS A 11 -15.23 -19.14 17.87
N ARG A 12 -14.95 -19.36 19.15
CA ARG A 12 -14.31 -18.35 20.01
C ARG A 12 -12.83 -18.26 19.66
N VAL A 13 -12.36 -17.04 19.39
CA VAL A 13 -10.95 -16.74 19.14
C VAL A 13 -10.47 -15.73 20.17
N ILE A 14 -9.28 -15.97 20.72
CA ILE A 14 -8.63 -15.09 21.70
C ILE A 14 -7.38 -14.51 21.02
N PHE A 15 -7.25 -13.19 21.04
CA PHE A 15 -6.13 -12.48 20.43
C PHE A 15 -5.36 -11.71 21.49
N ASN A 16 -4.04 -11.72 21.35
CA ASN A 16 -3.21 -10.77 22.07
C ASN A 16 -3.21 -9.45 21.30
N VAL A 17 -3.69 -8.38 21.94
CA VAL A 17 -3.64 -7.02 21.41
C VAL A 17 -2.58 -6.22 22.15
N ARG A 18 -2.05 -5.19 21.51
CA ARG A 18 -1.14 -4.26 22.18
C ARG A 18 -1.86 -3.55 23.33
N LEU A 19 -1.13 -3.30 24.42
CA LEU A 19 -1.67 -2.71 25.64
C LEU A 19 -2.35 -1.35 25.38
N ASP A 20 -1.72 -0.50 24.57
CA ASP A 20 -2.24 0.82 24.19
C ASP A 20 -3.60 0.75 23.46
N LEU A 21 -3.82 -0.29 22.65
CA LEU A 21 -5.11 -0.52 22.00
C LEU A 21 -6.16 -1.05 22.96
N ALA A 22 -5.76 -1.94 23.89
CA ALA A 22 -6.65 -2.47 24.91
C ALA A 22 -7.17 -1.35 25.83
N GLU A 23 -6.29 -0.49 26.34
CA GLU A 23 -6.66 0.63 27.20
C GLU A 23 -7.60 1.61 26.49
N ARG A 24 -7.33 1.93 25.22
CA ARG A 24 -8.20 2.77 24.40
C ARG A 24 -9.57 2.15 24.19
N LEU A 25 -9.63 0.83 23.97
CA LEU A 25 -10.89 0.11 23.81
C LEU A 25 -11.72 0.12 25.09
N GLU A 26 -11.07 -0.10 26.24
CA GLU A 26 -11.74 -0.02 27.54
C GLU A 26 -12.26 1.39 27.84
N LYS A 27 -11.45 2.42 27.56
CA LYS A 27 -11.87 3.81 27.70
C LYS A 27 -13.09 4.11 26.82
N ALA A 28 -13.05 3.73 25.54
CA ALA A 28 -14.19 3.92 24.63
C ALA A 28 -15.46 3.21 25.11
N LYS A 29 -15.33 2.01 25.70
CA LYS A 29 -16.46 1.28 26.31
C LYS A 29 -17.02 2.02 27.53
N LYS A 30 -16.16 2.58 28.39
CA LYS A 30 -16.58 3.37 29.55
C LYS A 30 -17.28 4.65 29.11
N ASP A 31 -16.71 5.38 28.15
CA ASP A 31 -17.26 6.62 27.63
C ASP A 31 -18.64 6.37 26.98
N ALA A 32 -18.80 5.30 26.20
CA ALA A 32 -20.09 4.93 25.61
C ALA A 32 -21.19 4.71 26.67
N LYS A 33 -20.84 4.12 27.82
CA LYS A 33 -21.77 3.92 28.94
C LYS A 33 -22.23 5.24 29.55
N VAL A 34 -21.37 6.26 29.58
CA VAL A 34 -21.75 7.61 30.06
C VAL A 34 -22.89 8.18 29.21
N PHE A 35 -22.91 7.87 27.90
CA PHE A 35 -23.98 8.26 26.99
C PHE A 35 -25.17 7.28 26.96
N GLY A 36 -25.24 6.33 27.90
CA GLY A 36 -26.30 5.32 27.95
C GLY A 36 -26.27 4.29 26.82
N LYS A 37 -25.15 4.20 26.07
CA LYS A 37 -25.01 3.28 24.94
C LYS A 37 -24.01 2.17 25.26
N LYS A 38 -24.29 0.97 24.75
CA LYS A 38 -23.33 -0.15 24.76
C LYS A 38 -22.57 -0.13 23.43
N LEU A 39 -21.24 -0.08 23.51
CA LEU A 39 -20.40 -0.24 22.32
C LEU A 39 -20.47 -1.71 21.86
N ASP A 40 -20.98 -1.94 20.66
CA ASP A 40 -21.04 -3.27 20.04
C ASP A 40 -19.70 -3.62 19.41
N THR A 41 -18.76 -4.03 20.27
CA THR A 41 -17.41 -4.41 19.83
C THR A 41 -17.38 -5.63 18.94
N ASP A 42 -18.28 -6.58 19.16
CA ASP A 42 -18.21 -7.89 18.51
C ASP A 42 -18.55 -7.75 17.02
N ASN A 43 -19.66 -7.08 16.71
CA ASN A 43 -20.00 -6.74 15.33
C ASN A 43 -18.95 -5.84 14.68
N ALA A 44 -18.34 -4.91 15.43
CA ALA A 44 -17.30 -4.05 14.87
C ALA A 44 -16.05 -4.85 14.49
N ILE A 45 -15.67 -5.84 15.29
CA ILE A 45 -14.55 -6.76 15.03
C ILE A 45 -14.88 -7.65 13.83
N ASP A 46 -16.07 -8.26 13.78
CA ASP A 46 -16.48 -9.14 12.68
C ASP A 46 -16.45 -8.42 11.33
N ASN A 47 -17.04 -7.22 11.27
CA ASN A 47 -17.03 -6.39 10.06
C ASN A 47 -15.61 -6.00 9.63
N THR A 48 -14.72 -5.76 10.60
CA THR A 48 -13.33 -5.40 10.32
C THR A 48 -12.54 -6.59 9.81
N LEU A 49 -12.75 -7.77 10.43
CA LEU A 49 -12.15 -9.03 10.00
C LEU A 49 -12.59 -9.41 8.59
N GLU A 50 -13.88 -9.28 8.26
CA GLU A 50 -14.37 -9.58 6.91
C GLU A 50 -13.70 -8.68 5.85
N LYS A 51 -13.60 -7.38 6.12
CA LYS A 51 -12.91 -6.43 5.21
C LYS A 51 -11.43 -6.76 5.07
N PHE A 52 -10.78 -7.11 6.18
CA PHE A 52 -9.37 -7.51 6.17
C PHE A 52 -9.16 -8.79 5.35
N LEU A 53 -9.99 -9.82 5.55
CA LEU A 53 -9.91 -11.10 4.85
C LEU A 53 -10.13 -10.92 3.35
N LYS A 54 -11.17 -10.17 2.91
CA LYS A 54 -11.37 -9.85 1.49
C LYS A 54 -10.13 -9.23 0.84
N LYS A 55 -9.46 -8.32 1.56
CA LYS A 55 -8.22 -7.68 1.07
C LYS A 55 -7.04 -8.65 1.05
N ALA A 56 -6.92 -9.50 2.07
CA ALA A 56 -5.88 -10.52 2.14
C ALA A 56 -6.03 -11.57 1.03
N GLU A 57 -7.24 -12.09 0.82
CA GLU A 57 -7.59 -13.02 -0.25
C GLU A 57 -7.27 -12.45 -1.63
N LYS A 58 -7.67 -11.19 -1.88
CA LYS A 58 -7.33 -10.51 -3.14
C LYS A 58 -5.82 -10.43 -3.36
N ARG A 59 -5.06 -10.07 -2.32
CA ARG A 59 -3.58 -10.01 -2.40
C ARG A 59 -2.97 -11.38 -2.64
N ILE A 60 -3.46 -12.43 -1.97
CA ILE A 60 -3.01 -13.80 -2.18
C ILE A 60 -3.31 -14.26 -3.62
N ALA A 61 -4.49 -13.94 -4.14
CA ALA A 61 -4.87 -14.27 -5.51
C ALA A 61 -3.97 -13.57 -6.54
N GLU A 62 -3.64 -12.28 -6.33
CA GLU A 62 -2.69 -11.54 -7.16
C GLU A 62 -1.28 -12.15 -7.12
N MET A 63 -0.80 -12.58 -5.95
CA MET A 63 0.49 -13.26 -5.82
C MET A 63 0.51 -14.61 -6.54
N LYS A 64 -0.57 -15.40 -6.46
CA LYS A 64 -0.70 -16.67 -7.18
C LYS A 64 -0.65 -16.45 -8.70
N LYS A 65 -1.40 -15.48 -9.21
CA LYS A 65 -1.38 -15.11 -10.65
C LYS A 65 -0.02 -14.62 -11.15
N LYS A 66 0.80 -14.00 -10.29
CA LYS A 66 2.18 -13.61 -10.62
C LYS A 66 3.14 -14.79 -10.66
N LYS A 67 2.94 -15.81 -9.81
CA LYS A 67 3.75 -17.04 -9.84
C LYS A 67 3.47 -17.93 -11.05
N GLU A 68 2.24 -17.91 -11.58
CA GLU A 68 1.83 -18.71 -12.75
C GLU A 68 2.18 -18.08 -14.11
N LYS A 69 2.63 -16.82 -14.15
CA LYS A 69 3.21 -16.27 -15.39
C LYS A 69 4.70 -16.60 -15.39
N PRO A 70 5.18 -17.63 -16.12
CA PRO A 70 6.56 -17.60 -16.55
C PRO A 70 6.76 -16.26 -17.28
N LEU A 71 7.91 -15.63 -17.09
CA LEU A 71 8.32 -14.49 -17.89
C LEU A 71 8.11 -14.86 -19.37
N LYS A 72 6.98 -14.46 -19.97
CA LYS A 72 6.92 -14.25 -21.40
C LYS A 72 7.79 -13.03 -21.59
N THR A 73 9.03 -13.31 -21.96
CA THR A 73 9.97 -12.42 -22.64
C THR A 73 9.19 -11.32 -23.34
N LEU A 74 9.22 -10.11 -22.77
CA LEU A 74 8.89 -8.92 -23.53
C LEU A 74 9.93 -8.86 -24.63
N ASP A 75 9.48 -9.07 -25.87
CA ASP A 75 10.24 -8.89 -27.09
C ASP A 75 10.95 -7.53 -27.04
N VAL A 76 12.26 -7.56 -26.77
CA VAL A 76 13.18 -6.46 -27.06
C VAL A 76 13.39 -6.46 -28.57
N LYS A 77 12.41 -5.96 -29.33
CA LYS A 77 12.59 -5.64 -30.75
C LYS A 77 12.95 -4.16 -30.88
N LYS A 78 14.27 -3.95 -30.94
CA LYS A 78 15.00 -2.96 -31.75
C LYS A 78 14.20 -1.73 -32.22
N THR A 79 14.56 -0.57 -31.69
CA THR A 79 14.67 0.69 -32.46
C THR A 79 15.78 1.58 -31.88
N ASP A 80 17.01 1.04 -31.85
CA ASP A 80 18.22 1.87 -31.89
C ASP A 80 18.46 2.31 -33.34
N SER A 81 17.94 3.48 -33.73
CA SER A 81 18.42 4.20 -34.91
C SER A 81 17.80 5.60 -35.03
N LYS A 82 18.29 6.58 -34.24
CA LYS A 82 18.26 8.02 -34.59
C LYS A 82 18.91 8.95 -33.54
N ILE A 83 20.13 8.67 -33.06
CA ILE A 83 20.97 9.71 -32.42
C ILE A 83 22.44 9.51 -32.82
N LYS A 84 22.73 9.64 -34.12
CA LYS A 84 24.11 9.71 -34.66
C LYS A 84 24.17 10.61 -35.89
N THR A 85 23.93 11.90 -35.73
CA THR A 85 24.52 12.99 -36.58
C THR A 85 24.00 14.35 -36.10
N ALA A 86 24.71 14.95 -35.14
CA ALA A 86 24.76 16.41 -34.92
C ALA A 86 25.82 16.69 -33.82
N LYS A 87 27.00 16.11 -33.99
CA LYS A 87 28.21 16.46 -33.23
C LYS A 87 29.40 16.43 -34.18
N HIS A 88 29.33 17.30 -35.17
CA HIS A 88 30.51 17.81 -35.82
C HIS A 88 30.16 19.21 -36.30
N ASP A 89 31.12 20.11 -36.11
CA ASP A 89 31.09 21.52 -36.51
C ASP A 89 30.40 22.43 -35.49
N LEU A 90 31.18 22.92 -34.52
CA LEU A 90 31.83 24.22 -34.69
C LEU A 90 32.69 24.53 -33.46
N HIS A 91 33.98 24.20 -33.55
CA HIS A 91 35.00 24.94 -32.81
C HIS A 91 35.10 26.31 -33.47
N GLN A 92 34.79 27.38 -32.74
CA GLN A 92 35.54 28.63 -32.84
C GLN A 92 35.31 29.50 -31.58
N GLU A 93 36.45 29.79 -30.95
CA GLU A 93 36.78 31.05 -30.27
C GLU A 93 36.15 31.34 -28.90
N ASN A 94 36.79 30.77 -27.89
CA ASN A 94 37.01 31.46 -26.61
C ASN A 94 37.97 32.65 -26.82
N SER A 95 37.44 33.87 -26.81
CA SER A 95 38.24 35.06 -26.49
C SER A 95 37.40 36.09 -25.73
N GLY A 96 37.94 36.60 -24.62
CA GLY A 96 37.39 37.74 -23.88
C GLY A 96 36.78 37.37 -22.51
N LYS A 97 37.60 37.19 -21.48
CA LYS A 97 38.03 38.25 -20.53
C LYS A 97 36.98 38.69 -19.51
N SER A 98 37.31 38.38 -18.25
CA SER A 98 37.11 39.19 -17.02
C SER A 98 35.80 39.02 -16.25
N ILE A 99 35.81 38.15 -15.23
CA ILE A 99 35.01 38.36 -14.02
C ILE A 99 35.99 38.60 -12.88
N LYS A 100 35.98 39.83 -12.37
CA LYS A 100 36.85 40.29 -11.28
C LYS A 100 36.50 39.56 -9.98
N LEU A 101 37.56 39.00 -9.40
CA LEU A 101 37.71 38.61 -8.01
C LEU A 101 37.42 39.82 -7.10
N ILE A 102 36.45 39.69 -6.18
CA ILE A 102 36.31 40.61 -5.05
C ILE A 102 36.60 39.78 -3.80
N GLN A 103 37.73 40.07 -3.15
CA GLN A 103 38.13 39.51 -1.87
C GLN A 103 37.33 40.16 -0.73
N PRO A 104 37.11 39.45 0.38
CA PRO A 104 36.40 39.98 1.55
C PRO A 104 37.33 40.82 2.42
N ASN A 105 36.83 41.97 2.87
CA ASN A 105 37.21 42.58 4.15
C ASN A 105 36.03 43.41 4.66
#